data_AF-A0A965YW20-F1
#
_entry.id   AF-A0A965YW20-F1
#
_cell.length_a   1.000
_cell.length_b   1.000
_cell.length_c   1.000
_cell.angle_alpha   90.00
_cell.angle_beta   90.00
_cell.angle_gamma   90.00
#
_symmetry.space_group_name_H-M   'P 1'
#
loop_
_entity.id
_entity.type
_entity.pdbx_description
1 polymer ?
#
loop_
_entity_poly.entity_id
_entity_poly.type
_entity_poly.pdbx_seq_one_letter_code
_entity_poly.pdbx_strand_id
1 'polypeptide(L)' 'MSKRTAIIDIGSNSARMAIFEKSSRFAFHLINETKARVRIGEGAYNFGGFLQEPALKRAF' A
#
# COMPACT_ATOMS: atom_id res chain seq x y z
N MET A 1 -0.65 -0.75 -26.65
CA MET A 1 -1.16 -0.96 -25.28
C MET A 1 -0.45 0.03 -24.38
N SER A 2 -1.17 0.89 -23.65
CA SER A 2 -0.58 1.87 -22.73
C SER A 2 0.12 1.13 -21.58
N LYS A 3 1.32 1.60 -21.17
CA LYS A 3 2.04 1.00 -20.05
C LYS A 3 1.33 1.36 -18.76
N ARG A 4 1.02 0.35 -17.94
CA ARG A 4 0.44 0.51 -16.60
C ARG A 4 1.51 0.27 -15.54
N THR A 5 1.42 0.97 -14.41
CA THR A 5 2.35 0.84 -13.29
C THR A 5 1.56 0.86 -12.00
N ALA A 6 1.70 -0.19 -11.20
CA ALA A 6 1.13 -0.27 -9.86
C ALA A 6 2.20 0.11 -8.83
N ILE A 7 1.81 0.91 -7.84
CA ILE A 7 2.63 1.28 -6.68
C ILE A 7 1.88 0.78 -5.46
N ILE A 8 2.55 -0.03 -4.63
CA ILE A 8 2.03 -0.52 -3.35
C ILE A 8 2.83 0.14 -2.23
N ASP A 9 2.14 0.81 -1.33
CA ASP A 9 2.69 1.46 -0.13
C ASP A 9 2.11 0.81 1.12
N ILE A 10 2.98 0.31 2.00
CA ILE A 10 2.61 -0.37 3.25
C ILE A 10 2.99 0.54 4.42
N GLY A 11 2.02 1.35 4.86
CA GLY A 11 2.19 2.22 6.02
C GLY A 11 1.68 1.57 7.32
N SER A 12 2.09 2.14 8.47
CA SER A 12 1.76 1.61 9.81
C SER A 12 0.26 1.41 10.05
N ASN A 13 -0.60 2.24 9.45
CA ASN A 13 -2.06 2.13 9.59
C ASN A 13 -2.74 1.41 8.41
N SER A 14 -2.25 1.60 7.19
CA SER A 14 -2.91 1.10 5.98
C SER A 14 -1.91 0.73 4.89
N ALA A 15 -2.23 -0.35 4.18
CA ALA A 15 -1.65 -0.64 2.88
C ALA A 15 -2.51 0.03 1.79
N ARG A 16 -1.85 0.57 0.76
CA ARG A 16 -2.51 1.23 -0.37
C ARG A 16 -1.90 0.73 -1.67
N MET A 17 -2.72 0.68 -2.71
CA MET A 17 -2.25 0.48 -4.08
C MET A 17 -2.82 1.57 -4.97
N ALA A 18 -1.97 2.13 -5.83
CA ALA A 18 -2.36 3.04 -6.89
C ALA A 18 -1.86 2.51 -8.24
N ILE A 19 -2.73 2.43 -9.23
CA ILE A 19 -2.40 2.03 -10.59
C ILE A 19 -2.48 3.25 -11.50
N PHE A 20 -1.37 3.57 -12.15
CA PHE A 20 -1.27 4.65 -13.12
C PHE A 20 -1.17 4.09 -14.53
N GLU A 21 -1.85 4.74 -15.47
CA GLU A 21 -1.72 4.47 -16.90
C GLU A 21 -1.04 5.64 -17.60
N LYS A 22 -0.03 5.32 -18.42
CA LYS A 22 0.71 6.31 -19.22
C LYS A 22 -0.08 6.65 -20.50
N SER A 23 -0.46 7.91 -20.64
CA SER A 23 -1.17 8.45 -21.82
C SER A 23 -0.21 9.01 -22.89
N SER A 24 0.92 9.59 -22.49
CA SER A 24 1.96 10.12 -23.41
C SER A 24 3.35 10.06 -22.77
N ARG A 25 4.41 10.62 -23.39
CA ARG A 25 5.77 10.58 -22.83
C ARG A 25 5.83 11.04 -21.36
N PHE A 26 5.08 12.08 -21.03
CA PHE A 26 5.06 12.71 -19.70
C PHE A 26 3.69 12.70 -19.03
N ALA A 27 2.61 12.41 -19.76
CA ALA A 27 1.26 12.35 -19.19
C ALA A 27 0.93 10.94 -18.67
N PHE A 28 0.39 10.90 -17.47
CA PHE A 28 -0.17 9.71 -16.84
C PHE A 28 -1.39 10.11 -16.00
N HIS A 29 -2.27 9.15 -15.72
CA HIS A 29 -3.43 9.36 -14.86
C HIS A 29 -3.66 8.12 -13.99
N LEU A 30 -4.28 8.33 -12.83
CA LEU A 30 -4.70 7.27 -11.93
C LEU A 30 -5.90 6.54 -12.54
N ILE A 31 -5.82 5.21 -12.63
CA ILE A 31 -6.93 4.38 -13.13
C ILE A 31 -7.55 3.50 -12.03
N ASN A 32 -6.84 3.31 -10.93
CA ASN A 32 -7.37 2.62 -9.75
C ASN A 32 -6.60 3.05 -8.51
N GLU A 33 -7.33 3.26 -7.42
CA GLU A 33 -6.77 3.29 -6.08
C GLU A 33 -7.57 2.37 -5.15
N THR A 34 -6.86 1.68 -4.26
CA THR A 34 -7.46 0.90 -3.19
C THR A 34 -6.66 1.02 -1.91
N LYS A 35 -7.35 0.84 -0.78
CA LYS A 35 -6.80 0.98 0.56
C LYS A 35 -7.35 -0.11 1.46
N ALA A 36 -6.46 -0.76 2.19
CA ALA A 36 -6.80 -1.69 3.26
C ALA A 36 -6.30 -1.16 4.61
N ARG A 37 -7.18 -1.10 5.61
CA ARG A 37 -6.81 -0.71 6.98
C ARG A 37 -6.25 -1.93 7.73
N VAL A 38 -5.00 -2.26 7.45
CA VAL A 38 -4.31 -3.43 8.02
C VAL A 38 -3.72 -3.17 9.41
N ARG A 39 -3.43 -1.90 9.76
CA ARG A 39 -2.79 -1.50 11.03
C ARG A 39 -1.57 -2.35 11.37
N ILE A 40 -0.61 -2.47 10.44
CA ILE A 40 0.56 -3.33 10.62
C ILE A 40 1.43 -2.90 11.83
N GLY A 41 1.42 -1.61 12.18
CA GLY A 41 2.11 -1.07 13.35
C GLY A 41 1.37 -1.23 14.68
N GLU A 42 0.20 -1.90 14.71
CA GLU A 42 -0.53 -2.16 15.94
C GLU A 42 0.35 -2.96 16.93
N GLY A 43 0.51 -2.41 18.14
CA GLY A 43 1.34 -2.99 19.20
C GLY A 43 2.84 -2.77 19.04
N ALA A 44 3.36 -2.46 17.84
CA ALA A 44 4.80 -2.38 17.60
C ALA A 44 5.52 -1.38 18.52
N TYR A 45 4.92 -0.22 18.80
CA TYR A 45 5.50 0.77 19.74
C TYR A 45 5.70 0.23 21.16
N ASN A 46 4.85 -0.69 21.60
CA ASN A 46 4.94 -1.29 22.94
C ASN A 46 5.92 -2.47 22.98
N PHE A 47 6.26 -3.03 21.82
CA PHE A 47 7.13 -4.19 21.67
C PHE A 47 8.40 -3.82 20.88
N GLY A 48 9.04 -2.69 21.22
CA GLY A 48 10.36 -2.33 20.68
C GLY A 48 10.44 -2.17 19.15
N GLY A 49 9.31 -1.89 18.50
CA GLY A 49 9.20 -1.78 17.04
C GLY A 49 8.92 -3.11 16.33
N PHE A 50 8.81 -4.24 17.04
CA PHE A 50 8.48 -5.52 16.43
C PHE A 50 7.01 -5.57 15.98
N LEU A 51 6.77 -6.01 14.74
CA LEU A 51 5.42 -6.18 14.22
C LEU A 51 4.74 -7.37 14.92
N GLN A 52 3.45 -7.24 15.17
CA GLN A 52 2.69 -8.23 15.92
C GLN A 52 1.97 -9.21 14.99
N GLU A 53 1.89 -10.48 15.40
CA GLU A 53 1.27 -11.57 14.62
C GLU A 53 -0.15 -11.25 14.12
N PRO A 54 -1.08 -10.71 14.94
CA PRO A 54 -2.41 -10.36 14.44
C PRO A 54 -2.38 -9.27 13.37
N ALA A 55 -1.40 -8.37 13.42
CA ALA A 55 -1.24 -7.28 12.47
C ALA A 55 -0.62 -7.76 11.15
N LEU A 56 0.33 -8.69 11.21
CA LEU A 56 0.91 -9.37 10.04
C LEU A 56 -0.15 -10.18 9.29
N LYS A 57 -1.00 -10.94 9.99
CA LYS A 57 -2.08 -11.75 9.38
C LYS A 57 -3.11 -10.94 8.61
N ARG A 58 -3.32 -9.66 8.94
CA ARG A 58 -4.21 -8.76 8.18
C ARG A 58 -3.57 -8.19 6.92
N ALA A 59 -2.23 -8.23 6.84
CA ALA A 59 -1.47 -7.73 5.71
C ALA A 59 -1.09 -8.85 4.71
N PHE A 60 -1.24 -10.13 5.11
CA PHE A 60 -1.02 -11.32 4.29
C PHE A 60 -2.20 -11.63 3.38
#